data_AF-A0A7W1UYG1-F1
#
_entry.id   AF-A0A7W1UYG1-F1
#
_cell.length_a   1.000
_cell.length_b   1.000
_cell.length_c   1.000
_cell.angle_alpha   90.00
_cell.angle_beta   90.00
_cell.angle_gamma   90.00
#
_symmetry.space_group_name_H-M   'P 1'
#
loop_
_entity.id
_entity.type
_entity.pdbx_description
1 polymer ?
#
loop_
_entity_poly.entity_id
_entity_poly.type
_entity_poly.pdbx_seq_one_letter_code
_entity_poly.pdbx_strand_id
1 'polypeptide(L)'
;FNLNFDRRLQPDLYSRFNFNFNLNFTTKDFFVFGGGFETTPFGVNDIYEPREEGRHVKVPAFYNPWVWISTDYRKRFALDVNLEIVAFDEKNRDIKSFSFSPRFRFSDKWKANARSRVSFSSNEQGFAGRQDGDIIFGQRDRNTIITSLESQYIFNNKMATSLSFRHYFSEVDYQQF
;
A
#
# COMPACT_ATOMS: atom_id res chain seq x y z
N PHE A 1 9.04 14.42 -9.35
CA PHE A 1 7.58 14.45 -9.17
C PHE A 1 6.93 13.93 -10.44
N ASN A 2 5.69 13.48 -10.36
CA ASN A 2 4.93 12.94 -11.47
C ASN A 2 3.46 13.39 -11.35
N LEU A 3 2.83 13.66 -12.50
CA LEU A 3 1.45 14.10 -12.62
C LEU A 3 0.77 13.18 -13.62
N ASN A 4 -0.35 12.57 -13.22
CA ASN A 4 -1.15 11.73 -14.10
C ASN A 4 -2.59 12.22 -14.11
N PHE A 5 -3.20 12.28 -15.29
CA PHE A 5 -4.62 12.56 -15.48
C PHE A 5 -5.25 11.41 -16.23
N ASP A 6 -6.17 10.71 -15.56
CA ASP A 6 -6.86 9.53 -16.05
C ASP A 6 -8.30 9.90 -16.39
N ARG A 7 -8.75 9.55 -17.60
CA ARG A 7 -10.15 9.61 -18.03
C ARG A 7 -10.55 8.32 -18.75
N ARG A 8 -11.81 7.92 -18.57
CA ARG A 8 -12.45 6.88 -19.38
C ARG A 8 -13.02 7.52 -20.64
N LEU A 9 -12.91 6.82 -21.77
CA LEU A 9 -13.39 7.32 -23.07
C LEU A 9 -14.87 7.00 -23.30
N GLN A 10 -15.34 5.83 -22.86
CA GLN A 10 -16.72 5.37 -23.04
C GLN A 10 -17.26 4.71 -21.77
N PRO A 11 -18.21 5.34 -21.05
CA PRO A 11 -18.64 6.74 -21.22
C PRO A 11 -17.48 7.72 -20.92
N ASP A 12 -17.62 8.97 -21.37
CA ASP A 12 -16.68 10.02 -21.01
C ASP A 12 -16.79 10.32 -19.51
N LEU A 13 -15.75 9.99 -18.76
CA LEU A 13 -15.72 10.13 -17.31
C LEU A 13 -14.31 10.46 -16.83
N TYR A 14 -14.18 11.55 -16.09
CA TYR A 14 -12.98 11.81 -15.30
C TYR A 14 -12.77 10.67 -14.29
N SER A 15 -11.59 10.05 -14.28
CA SER A 15 -11.29 8.99 -13.30
C SER A 15 -10.48 9.54 -12.13
N ARG A 16 -9.34 10.18 -12.39
CA ARG A 16 -8.42 10.64 -11.35
C ARG A 16 -7.41 11.64 -11.90
N PHE A 17 -7.02 12.58 -11.06
CA PHE A 17 -5.82 13.39 -11.22
C PHE A 17 -4.94 13.06 -10.04
N ASN A 18 -3.73 12.57 -10.29
CA ASN A 18 -2.81 12.12 -9.27
C ASN A 18 -1.54 12.97 -9.36
N PHE A 19 -1.17 13.58 -8.23
CA PHE A 19 0.12 14.23 -8.08
C PHE A 19 0.95 13.45 -7.08
N ASN A 20 2.14 13.04 -7.51
CA ASN A 20 3.07 12.28 -6.72
C ASN A 20 4.42 13.03 -6.63
N PHE A 21 4.89 13.26 -5.41
CA PHE A 21 6.18 13.88 -5.11
C PHE A 21 7.03 12.93 -4.27
N ASN A 22 8.30 12.79 -4.63
CA ASN A 22 9.24 11.83 -4.02
C ASN A 22 10.60 12.49 -3.82
N LEU A 23 11.20 12.27 -2.65
CA LEU A 23 12.57 12.62 -2.29
C LEU A 23 13.32 11.38 -1.82
N ASN A 24 14.60 11.30 -2.21
CA ASN A 24 15.49 10.20 -1.86
C ASN A 24 16.90 10.73 -1.59
N PHE A 25 17.47 10.37 -0.45
CA PHE A 25 18.79 10.77 -0.02
C PHE A 25 19.62 9.54 0.36
N THR A 26 20.93 9.60 0.09
CA THR A 26 21.87 8.55 0.47
C THR A 26 23.09 9.19 1.10
N THR A 27 23.43 8.76 2.31
CA THR A 27 24.63 9.24 3.02
C THR A 27 25.89 8.53 2.50
N LYS A 28 27.07 9.04 2.88
CA LYS A 28 28.36 8.38 2.59
C LYS A 28 28.47 6.98 3.22
N ASP A 29 27.73 6.74 4.31
CA ASP A 29 27.66 5.45 5.00
C ASP A 29 26.57 4.51 4.44
N PHE A 30 26.02 4.83 3.27
CA PHE A 30 25.01 4.04 2.56
C PHE A 30 23.71 3.86 3.36
N PHE A 31 23.45 4.76 4.31
CA PHE A 31 22.13 4.92 4.90
C PHE A 31 21.28 5.71 3.91
N VAL A 32 20.11 5.15 3.56
CA VAL A 32 19.18 5.73 2.61
C VAL A 32 17.92 6.14 3.35
N PHE A 33 17.41 7.32 3.07
CA PHE A 33 16.16 7.79 3.64
C PHE A 33 15.45 8.69 2.64
N GLY A 34 14.15 8.78 2.80
CA GLY A 34 13.33 9.55 1.89
C GLY A 34 11.91 9.68 2.38
N GLY A 35 11.12 10.27 1.53
CA GLY A 35 9.73 10.53 1.81
C GLY A 35 9.12 11.30 0.66
N GLY A 36 7.83 11.50 0.75
CA GLY A 36 7.08 12.10 -0.31
C GLY A 36 5.62 12.20 0.07
N PHE A 37 4.82 12.57 -0.91
CA PHE A 37 3.39 12.52 -0.78
C PHE A 37 2.72 12.26 -2.12
N GLU A 38 1.51 11.76 -2.04
CA GLU A 38 0.62 11.60 -3.17
C GLU A 38 -0.73 12.21 -2.85
N THR A 39 -1.38 12.83 -3.82
CA THR A 39 -2.70 13.40 -3.63
C THR A 39 -3.55 13.31 -4.88
N THR A 40 -4.85 13.09 -4.66
CA THR A 40 -5.88 13.25 -5.68
C THR A 40 -6.82 14.38 -5.27
N PRO A 41 -6.45 15.66 -5.50
CA PRO A 41 -7.14 16.82 -4.93
C PRO A 41 -8.59 16.98 -5.41
N PHE A 42 -8.99 16.32 -6.49
CA PHE A 42 -10.34 16.38 -7.04
C PHE A 42 -11.14 15.07 -6.81
N GLY A 43 -10.64 14.18 -5.94
CA GLY A 43 -11.22 12.86 -5.71
C GLY A 43 -11.00 11.90 -6.87
N VAL A 44 -11.68 10.76 -6.79
CA VAL A 44 -11.60 9.67 -7.78
C VAL A 44 -13.01 9.16 -8.08
N ASN A 45 -13.31 8.94 -9.36
CA ASN A 45 -14.48 8.15 -9.75
C ASN A 45 -14.04 6.70 -9.99
N ASP A 46 -14.34 5.84 -9.03
CA ASP A 46 -14.00 4.41 -9.07
C ASP A 46 -15.16 3.60 -9.69
N ILE A 47 -14.92 3.09 -10.89
CA ILE A 47 -15.86 2.26 -11.65
C ILE A 47 -15.85 0.79 -11.23
N TYR A 48 -14.87 0.35 -10.43
CA TYR A 48 -14.70 -1.04 -10.03
C TYR A 48 -15.37 -1.34 -8.70
N GLU A 49 -15.32 -0.41 -7.75
CA GLU A 49 -15.88 -0.63 -6.41
C GLU A 49 -17.37 -1.01 -6.40
N PRO A 50 -18.27 -0.44 -7.24
CA PRO A 50 -19.67 -0.87 -7.30
C PRO A 50 -19.88 -2.32 -7.80
N ARG A 51 -18.89 -2.91 -8.48
CA ARG A 51 -18.98 -4.23 -9.14
C ARG A 51 -20.13 -4.35 -10.15
N GLU A 52 -20.54 -3.23 -10.72
CA GLU A 52 -21.63 -3.11 -11.70
C GLU A 52 -21.24 -2.15 -12.82
N GLU A 53 -21.49 -2.56 -14.06
CA GLU A 53 -21.17 -1.74 -15.23
C GLU A 53 -22.03 -0.47 -15.27
N GLY A 54 -21.42 0.65 -15.67
CA GLY A 54 -22.11 1.95 -15.78
C GLY A 54 -22.26 2.70 -14.44
N ARG A 55 -21.90 2.09 -13.31
CA ARG A 55 -21.86 2.74 -12.00
C ARG A 55 -20.44 3.14 -11.63
N HIS A 56 -20.30 4.14 -10.75
CA HIS A 56 -19.04 4.48 -10.11
C HIS A 56 -19.31 5.01 -8.70
N VAL A 57 -18.33 4.84 -7.81
CA VAL A 57 -18.29 5.47 -6.51
C VAL A 57 -17.34 6.66 -6.54
N LYS A 58 -17.77 7.74 -5.89
CA LYS A 58 -16.91 8.90 -5.66
C LYS A 58 -16.10 8.65 -4.41
N VAL A 59 -14.81 8.42 -4.58
CA VAL A 59 -13.86 8.43 -3.47
C VAL A 59 -13.43 9.89 -3.28
N PRO A 60 -13.47 10.42 -2.05
CA PRO A 60 -13.10 11.82 -1.79
C PRO A 60 -11.64 12.09 -2.13
N ALA A 61 -11.29 13.37 -2.18
CA ALA A 61 -9.90 13.77 -2.28
C ALA A 61 -9.09 13.20 -1.10
N PHE A 62 -7.80 12.95 -1.29
CA PHE A 62 -6.93 12.51 -0.21
C PHE A 62 -5.53 13.11 -0.32
N TYR A 63 -4.84 13.08 0.80
CA TYR A 63 -3.41 13.38 0.91
C TYR A 63 -2.71 12.19 1.58
N ASN A 64 -1.68 11.64 0.93
CA ASN A 64 -0.95 10.46 1.35
C ASN A 64 0.55 10.76 1.50
N PRO A 65 1.00 11.34 2.63
CA PRO A 65 2.42 11.45 2.93
C PRO A 65 3.01 10.11 3.38
N TRP A 66 4.26 9.88 3.00
CA TRP A 66 5.05 8.77 3.52
C TRP A 66 6.49 9.18 3.81
N VAL A 67 7.11 8.44 4.70
CA VAL A 67 8.54 8.50 4.99
C VAL A 67 9.11 7.09 5.08
N TRP A 68 10.39 6.95 4.80
CA TRP A 68 11.06 5.66 4.88
C TRP A 68 12.55 5.81 5.14
N ILE A 69 13.12 4.76 5.71
CA ILE A 69 14.56 4.58 5.90
C ILE A 69 14.97 3.18 5.45
N SER A 70 16.19 3.06 4.97
CA SER A 70 16.86 1.80 4.65
C SER A 70 18.31 1.90 5.11
N THR A 71 18.73 0.93 5.91
CA THR A 71 20.14 0.81 6.31
C THR A 71 20.97 0.10 5.23
N ASP A 72 22.29 0.06 5.40
CA ASP A 72 23.24 -0.43 4.41
C ASP A 72 23.10 -1.94 4.13
N TYR A 73 22.63 -2.29 2.93
CA TYR A 73 22.41 -3.67 2.46
C TYR A 73 23.69 -4.49 2.23
N ARG A 74 24.88 -3.86 2.30
CA ARG A 74 26.16 -4.58 2.20
C ARG A 74 26.48 -5.31 3.50
N LYS A 75 25.98 -4.81 4.64
CA LYS A 75 26.14 -5.42 5.96
C LYS A 75 25.35 -6.73 6.04
N ARG A 76 25.72 -7.60 6.99
CA ARG A 76 25.00 -8.85 7.23
C ARG A 76 23.56 -8.61 7.68
N PHE A 77 23.36 -7.61 8.52
CA PHE A 77 22.03 -7.16 8.92
C PHE A 77 21.73 -5.83 8.26
N ALA A 78 20.52 -5.72 7.70
CA ALA A 78 19.94 -4.48 7.24
C ALA A 78 18.46 -4.44 7.64
N LEU A 79 17.90 -3.25 7.53
CA LEU A 79 16.58 -2.92 8.00
C LEU A 79 15.99 -1.83 7.13
N ASP A 80 14.75 -2.04 6.72
CA ASP A 80 13.88 -1.05 6.11
C ASP A 80 12.68 -0.77 7.02
N VAL A 81 12.31 0.49 7.10
CA VAL A 81 11.11 0.94 7.80
C VAL A 81 10.39 1.97 6.93
N ASN A 82 9.07 1.85 6.82
CA ASN A 82 8.24 2.82 6.12
C ASN A 82 6.96 3.09 6.91
N LEU A 83 6.59 4.37 6.93
CA LEU A 83 5.36 4.90 7.51
C LEU A 83 4.61 5.65 6.43
N GLU A 84 3.32 5.43 6.35
CA GLU A 84 2.42 5.99 5.33
C GLU A 84 1.07 6.28 5.99
N ILE A 85 0.48 7.44 5.69
CA ILE A 85 -0.84 7.83 6.18
C ILE A 85 -1.63 8.39 5.01
N VAL A 86 -2.77 7.79 4.68
CA VAL A 86 -3.73 8.35 3.73
C VAL A 86 -4.83 9.03 4.52
N ALA A 87 -4.95 10.35 4.42
CA ALA A 87 -6.06 11.11 5.00
C ALA A 87 -7.02 11.52 3.88
N PHE A 88 -8.28 11.09 3.98
CA PHE A 88 -9.32 11.46 3.03
C PHE A 88 -10.03 12.75 3.48
N ASP A 89 -10.58 13.51 2.54
CA ASP A 89 -11.44 14.67 2.77
C ASP A 89 -12.86 14.24 3.20
N GLU A 90 -12.90 13.37 4.20
CA GLU A 90 -14.09 12.81 4.83
C GLU A 90 -13.82 12.63 6.32
N LYS A 91 -14.83 12.86 7.14
CA LYS A 91 -14.68 12.82 8.60
C LYS A 91 -14.21 11.44 9.06
N ASN A 92 -13.08 11.42 9.78
CA ASN A 92 -12.50 10.23 10.40
C ASN A 92 -12.16 9.08 9.43
N ARG A 93 -12.03 9.35 8.12
CA ARG A 93 -11.63 8.33 7.15
C ARG A 93 -10.14 8.44 6.86
N ASP A 94 -9.39 7.42 7.25
CA ASP A 94 -7.95 7.38 7.04
C ASP A 94 -7.39 5.96 6.96
N ILE A 95 -6.21 5.82 6.38
CA ILE A 95 -5.45 4.57 6.35
C ILE A 95 -4.07 4.85 6.90
N LYS A 96 -3.71 4.20 8.00
CA LYS A 96 -2.36 4.27 8.59
C LYS A 96 -1.64 2.96 8.33
N SER A 97 -0.49 3.02 7.67
CA SER A 97 0.31 1.86 7.37
C SER A 97 1.73 1.99 7.89
N PHE A 98 2.21 0.92 8.52
CA PHE A 98 3.58 0.76 8.96
C PHE A 98 4.15 -0.51 8.37
N SER A 99 5.38 -0.45 7.85
CA SER A 99 6.11 -1.64 7.46
C SER A 99 7.51 -1.67 8.06
N PHE A 100 7.91 -2.86 8.47
CA PHE A 100 9.19 -3.18 9.07
C PHE A 100 9.75 -4.42 8.35
N SER A 101 10.94 -4.29 7.77
CA SER A 101 11.55 -5.34 6.94
C SER A 101 13.00 -5.60 7.33
N PRO A 102 13.26 -6.40 8.39
CA PRO A 102 14.61 -6.83 8.71
C PRO A 102 15.11 -7.85 7.69
N ARG A 103 16.35 -7.65 7.25
CA ARG A 103 17.07 -8.51 6.33
C ARG A 103 18.33 -9.04 7.00
N PHE A 104 18.58 -10.33 6.85
CA PHE A 104 19.80 -10.96 7.32
C PHE A 104 20.46 -11.79 6.22
N ARG A 105 21.77 -11.61 6.05
CA ARG A 105 22.63 -12.33 5.12
C ARG A 105 23.52 -13.27 5.93
N PHE A 106 23.08 -14.52 6.04
CA PHE A 106 23.79 -15.58 6.76
C PHE A 106 25.13 -15.92 6.12
N SER A 107 25.23 -15.83 4.78
CA SER A 107 26.48 -15.98 4.02
C SER A 107 26.38 -15.24 2.68
N ASP A 108 27.43 -15.29 1.86
CA ASP A 108 27.37 -14.75 0.49
C ASP A 108 26.37 -15.51 -0.41
N LYS A 109 25.98 -16.73 -0.01
CA LYS A 109 25.05 -17.59 -0.74
C LYS A 109 23.64 -17.58 -0.16
N TRP A 110 23.46 -17.25 1.11
CA TRP A 110 22.18 -17.35 1.80
C TRP A 110 21.76 -16.05 2.48
N LYS A 111 20.57 -15.58 2.15
CA LYS A 111 19.92 -14.44 2.81
C LYS A 111 18.45 -14.74 3.10
N ALA A 112 17.91 -14.06 4.10
CA ALA A 112 16.49 -13.98 4.38
C ALA A 112 16.06 -12.52 4.56
N ASN A 113 14.82 -12.23 4.20
CA ASN A 113 14.14 -10.98 4.41
C ASN A 113 12.78 -11.29 5.04
N ALA A 114 12.59 -10.87 6.28
CA ALA A 114 11.27 -10.87 6.89
C ALA A 114 10.66 -9.49 6.71
N ARG A 115 9.37 -9.42 6.42
CA ARG A 115 8.62 -8.17 6.30
C ARG A 115 7.30 -8.32 7.04
N SER A 116 6.99 -7.35 7.89
CA SER A 116 5.66 -7.18 8.46
C SER A 116 5.10 -5.84 8.01
N ARG A 117 3.87 -5.83 7.49
CA ARG A 117 3.09 -4.62 7.22
C ARG A 117 1.81 -4.69 8.06
N VAL A 118 1.56 -3.65 8.82
CA VAL A 118 0.31 -3.44 9.55
C VAL A 118 -0.38 -2.25 8.91
N SER A 119 -1.68 -2.38 8.66
CA SER A 119 -2.52 -1.35 8.07
C SER A 119 -3.82 -1.25 8.85
N PHE A 120 -4.13 -0.05 9.32
CA PHE A 120 -5.37 0.29 10.00
C PHE A 120 -6.16 1.21 9.07
N SER A 121 -7.36 0.79 8.67
CA SER A 121 -8.26 1.54 7.79
C SER A 121 -9.49 1.90 8.60
N SER A 122 -9.73 3.19 8.81
CA SER A 122 -10.86 3.71 9.59
C SER A 122 -11.95 4.26 8.67
N ASN A 123 -13.21 3.96 9.00
CA ASN A 123 -14.40 4.37 8.22
C ASN A 123 -14.27 4.07 6.72
N GLU A 124 -13.69 2.92 6.38
CA GLU A 124 -13.57 2.46 5.01
C GLU A 124 -14.96 2.18 4.44
N GLN A 125 -15.27 2.82 3.33
CA GLN A 125 -16.48 2.53 2.56
C GLN A 125 -16.14 1.65 1.37
N GLY A 126 -16.92 0.59 1.17
CA GLY A 126 -16.76 -0.29 0.02
C GLY A 126 -17.93 -1.24 -0.14
N PHE A 127 -17.93 -1.97 -1.24
CA PHE A 127 -18.97 -2.95 -1.54
C PHE A 127 -19.11 -3.96 -0.40
N ALA A 128 -20.35 -4.17 0.06
CA ALA A 128 -20.72 -5.12 1.10
C ALA A 128 -21.63 -6.24 0.58
N GLY A 129 -22.42 -5.99 -0.48
CA GLY A 129 -23.30 -6.99 -1.04
C GLY A 129 -24.32 -6.43 -2.02
N ARG A 130 -25.33 -7.24 -2.31
CA ARG A 130 -26.52 -6.84 -3.07
C ARG A 130 -27.77 -7.28 -2.32
N GLN A 131 -28.80 -6.45 -2.35
CA GLN A 131 -30.11 -6.76 -1.79
C GLN A 131 -31.19 -6.19 -2.72
N ASP A 132 -32.12 -7.04 -3.14
CA ASP A 132 -33.26 -6.66 -4.01
C ASP A 132 -32.89 -5.92 -5.31
N GLY A 133 -31.68 -6.18 -5.82
CA GLY A 133 -31.13 -5.55 -7.03
C GLY A 133 -30.30 -4.29 -6.76
N ASP A 134 -30.32 -3.76 -5.53
CA ASP A 134 -29.52 -2.62 -5.12
C ASP A 134 -28.11 -3.03 -4.66
N ILE A 135 -27.15 -2.13 -4.88
CA ILE A 135 -25.77 -2.28 -4.42
C ILE A 135 -25.66 -1.74 -3.00
N ILE A 136 -25.20 -2.58 -2.07
CA ILE A 136 -25.03 -2.21 -0.67
C ILE A 136 -23.56 -1.89 -0.39
N PHE A 137 -23.31 -0.72 0.19
CA PHE A 137 -21.99 -0.27 0.60
C PHE A 137 -21.89 -0.29 2.12
N GLY A 138 -20.90 -1.01 2.65
CA GLY A 138 -20.65 -1.00 4.08
C GLY A 138 -19.58 0.02 4.43
N GLN A 139 -19.75 0.66 5.59
CA GLN A 139 -18.69 1.40 6.26
C GLN A 139 -18.14 0.56 7.39
N ARG A 140 -16.82 0.38 7.42
CA ARG A 140 -16.14 -0.53 8.35
C ARG A 140 -14.76 -0.04 8.75
N ASP A 141 -14.32 -0.47 9.91
CA ASP A 141 -12.91 -0.43 10.27
C ASP A 141 -12.26 -1.75 9.85
N ARG A 142 -11.08 -1.69 9.25
CA ARG A 142 -10.34 -2.88 8.82
C ARG A 142 -8.89 -2.82 9.25
N ASN A 143 -8.50 -3.83 10.02
CA ASN A 143 -7.13 -4.00 10.53
C ASN A 143 -6.49 -5.17 9.81
N THR A 144 -5.41 -4.93 9.10
CA THR A 144 -4.73 -5.95 8.29
C THR A 144 -3.28 -6.08 8.70
N ILE A 145 -2.84 -7.30 8.95
CA ILE A 145 -1.47 -7.67 9.25
C ILE A 145 -0.99 -8.66 8.19
N ILE A 146 0.08 -8.30 7.50
CA ILE A 146 0.73 -9.16 6.52
C ILE A 146 2.15 -9.40 7.00
N THR A 147 2.50 -10.66 7.20
CA THR A 147 3.88 -11.07 7.49
C THR A 147 4.38 -11.96 6.37
N SER A 148 5.55 -11.66 5.83
CA SER A 148 6.19 -12.49 4.82
C SER A 148 7.63 -12.79 5.19
N LEU A 149 8.10 -13.99 4.85
CA LEU A 149 9.49 -14.41 4.94
C LEU A 149 9.94 -14.86 3.56
N GLU A 150 10.88 -14.14 2.97
CA GLU A 150 11.58 -14.55 1.76
C GLU A 150 12.97 -15.07 2.14
N SER A 151 13.35 -16.23 1.63
CA SER A 151 14.70 -16.76 1.76
C SER A 151 15.26 -17.15 0.40
N GLN A 152 16.47 -16.70 0.11
CA GLN A 152 17.16 -17.01 -1.13
C GLN A 152 18.47 -17.73 -0.83
N TYR A 153 18.69 -18.86 -1.49
CA TYR A 153 19.92 -19.63 -1.46
C TYR A 153 20.50 -19.78 -2.87
N ILE A 154 21.77 -19.43 -3.04
CA ILE A 154 22.52 -19.54 -4.30
C ILE A 154 23.36 -20.81 -4.24
N PHE A 155 23.10 -21.78 -5.11
CA PHE A 155 23.93 -22.98 -5.21
C PHE A 155 25.28 -22.65 -5.88
N ASN A 156 25.21 -21.96 -7.02
CA ASN A 156 26.35 -21.51 -7.83
C ASN A 156 25.97 -20.31 -8.72
N ASN A 157 26.88 -19.87 -9.60
CA ASN A 157 26.68 -18.72 -10.49
C ASN A 157 25.59 -18.92 -11.57
N LYS A 158 24.99 -20.10 -11.68
CA LYS A 158 23.93 -20.43 -12.64
C LYS A 158 22.60 -20.82 -11.98
N MET A 159 22.58 -21.08 -10.67
CA MET A 159 21.42 -21.64 -9.98
C MET A 159 21.23 -21.05 -8.59
N ALA A 160 20.01 -20.62 -8.32
CA ALA A 160 19.54 -20.20 -7.00
C ALA A 160 18.08 -20.59 -6.81
N THR A 161 17.67 -20.75 -5.56
CA THR A 161 16.27 -20.94 -5.16
C THR A 161 15.86 -19.81 -4.25
N SER A 162 14.70 -19.22 -4.52
CA SER A 162 14.02 -18.30 -3.62
C SER A 162 12.70 -18.92 -3.16
N LEU A 163 12.48 -18.98 -1.85
CA LEU A 163 11.23 -19.39 -1.23
C LEU A 163 10.59 -18.17 -0.58
N SER A 164 9.29 -18.01 -0.75
CA SER A 164 8.51 -16.94 -0.12
C SER A 164 7.32 -17.53 0.60
N PHE A 165 7.20 -17.22 1.88
CA PHE A 165 6.02 -17.50 2.69
C PHE A 165 5.32 -16.18 3.01
N ARG A 166 3.99 -16.15 2.94
CA ARG A 166 3.17 -15.00 3.32
C ARG A 166 2.00 -15.47 4.17
N HIS A 167 1.84 -14.85 5.32
CA HIS A 167 0.66 -14.93 6.17
C HIS A 167 -0.12 -13.62 6.06
N TYR A 168 -1.43 -13.74 5.82
CA TYR A 168 -2.36 -12.61 5.69
C TYR A 168 -3.45 -12.78 6.74
N PHE A 169 -3.59 -11.80 7.61
CA PHE A 169 -4.67 -11.73 8.60
C PHE A 169 -5.37 -10.38 8.46
N SER A 170 -6.70 -10.38 8.45
CA SER A 170 -7.50 -9.17 8.35
C SER A 170 -8.75 -9.32 9.21
N GLU A 171 -8.97 -8.35 10.07
CA GLU A 171 -10.15 -8.21 10.92
C GLU A 171 -10.97 -7.03 10.41
N VAL A 172 -12.29 -7.18 10.39
CA VAL A 172 -13.23 -6.20 9.86
C VAL A 172 -14.37 -6.02 10.85
N ASP A 173 -14.67 -4.77 11.20
CA ASP A 173 -15.79 -4.38 12.04
C ASP A 173 -16.71 -3.41 11.29
N TYR A 174 -17.94 -3.85 10.99
CA TYR A 174 -18.91 -3.05 10.24
C TYR A 174 -19.69 -2.13 11.18
N GLN A 175 -19.73 -0.86 10.82
CA GLN A 175 -20.45 0.16 11.57
C GLN A 175 -21.84 0.43 10.97
N GLN A 176 -21.95 0.36 9.64
CA GLN A 176 -23.21 0.58 8.90
C GLN A 176 -23.15 -0.02 7.48
N PHE A 177 -24.33 -0.16 6.87
CA PHE A 177 -24.57 -0.67 5.51
C PHE A 177 -25.52 0.25 4.73
#